data_AF-A0A938P206-F1
#
_entry.id   AF-A0A938P206-F1
#
_cell.length_a   1.000
_cell.length_b   1.000
_cell.length_c   1.000
_cell.angle_alpha   90.00
_cell.angle_beta   90.00
_cell.angle_gamma   90.00
#
_symmetry.space_group_name_H-M   'P 1'
#
loop_
_entity.id
_entity.type
_entity.pdbx_description
1 polymer ?
#
loop_
_entity_poly.entity_id
_entity_poly.type
_entity_poly.pdbx_seq_one_letter_code
_entity_poly.pdbx_strand_id
1 'polypeptide(L)'
;MRALILLSVLCLSLTLCLAQEKSESILPDTPEGKLVVTYLKAYNSGDDRAVMEFFRNNVAPEALSRASAEERMTRYRQLYNRLGALELQRVFASPDGSLRILVRSEKAGSFVFEFEVERTQPHRMVRLMVDQAEDQSLSLSRKRNRAELVQAVEAFIDSLVAADEFSGVVLIAKNGSAFFHKAYGFADRERKILNRPDTKFNLGSINKSFTKVAIHQLAAKGRLSLDDPIKKHLPDYPNQDAAEKVRVKHLLDMTSGIGDFFGDRYFATPKEKIRSIRDYLPLFADKPLEFAPGTGQRYSNGGYIVLGAIVEAVTGIDYYTFVRENIFKPAGMNTTESYEKDKPAPNRALGYTRRGGTSWQTNYETLPAKGSSAGGGYSIAEDMLRYTIALKAGVLYHPDAGGGLGVAGGAPGINAFLDWDPSADEAIVVLANLDPPAAERVARRIRLWLPR
;
A
#
# COMPACT_ATOMS: atom_id res chain seq x y z
N MET A 1 -51.59 -7.31 40.49
CA MET A 1 -50.78 -6.68 39.41
C MET A 1 -49.30 -7.05 39.59
N ARG A 2 -48.94 -8.32 39.38
CA ARG A 2 -47.55 -8.80 39.34
C ARG A 2 -47.50 -10.01 38.40
N ALA A 3 -47.64 -9.75 37.10
CA ALA A 3 -47.51 -10.75 36.03
C ALA A 3 -47.45 -10.05 34.67
N LEU A 4 -46.48 -9.17 34.41
CA LEU A 4 -46.33 -8.58 33.06
C LEU A 4 -44.93 -8.06 32.69
N ILE A 5 -43.89 -8.29 33.50
CA ILE A 5 -42.52 -7.82 33.19
C ILE A 5 -41.57 -8.96 32.77
N LEU A 6 -41.98 -10.23 32.88
CA LEU A 6 -41.13 -11.36 32.49
C LEU A 6 -41.22 -11.77 31.01
N LEU A 7 -42.17 -11.25 30.22
CA LEU A 7 -42.36 -11.69 28.82
C LEU A 7 -41.53 -10.88 27.79
N SER A 8 -41.16 -9.64 28.09
CA SER A 8 -40.46 -8.76 27.15
C SER A 8 -38.95 -9.03 27.06
N VAL A 9 -38.30 -9.38 28.18
CA VAL A 9 -36.88 -9.77 28.20
C VAL A 9 -36.69 -11.15 27.57
N LEU A 10 -37.64 -12.08 27.75
CA LEU A 10 -37.62 -13.40 27.12
C LEU A 10 -37.86 -13.32 25.61
N CYS A 11 -38.72 -12.41 25.14
CA CYS A 11 -38.94 -12.21 23.70
C CYS A 11 -37.73 -11.58 22.99
N LEU A 12 -37.03 -10.62 23.63
CA LEU A 12 -35.83 -10.00 23.05
C LEU A 12 -34.65 -10.98 23.01
N SER A 13 -34.48 -11.82 24.05
CA SER A 13 -33.44 -12.86 24.05
C SER A 13 -33.77 -14.01 23.11
N LEU A 14 -35.04 -14.43 22.97
CA LEU A 14 -35.44 -15.40 21.95
C LEU A 14 -35.27 -14.88 20.54
N THR A 15 -35.60 -13.62 20.26
CA THR A 15 -35.43 -13.04 18.91
C THR A 15 -33.95 -12.86 18.55
N LEU A 16 -33.08 -12.49 19.50
CA LEU A 16 -31.63 -12.50 19.27
C LEU A 16 -31.09 -13.91 19.03
N CYS A 17 -31.53 -14.90 19.82
CA CYS A 17 -31.08 -16.29 19.69
C CYS A 17 -31.53 -16.92 18.37
N LEU A 18 -32.79 -16.68 17.96
CA LEU A 18 -33.36 -17.18 16.70
C LEU A 18 -32.76 -16.49 15.46
N ALA A 19 -32.38 -15.21 15.55
CA ALA A 19 -31.66 -14.52 14.48
C ALA A 19 -30.21 -15.03 14.34
N GLN A 20 -29.57 -15.37 15.46
CA GLN A 20 -28.23 -15.91 15.51
C GLN A 20 -28.17 -17.35 14.96
N GLU A 21 -29.11 -18.23 15.33
CA GLU A 21 -29.25 -19.58 14.75
C GLU A 21 -29.53 -19.55 13.24
N LYS A 22 -30.35 -18.61 12.75
CA LYS A 22 -30.58 -18.44 11.30
C LYS A 22 -29.31 -18.01 10.55
N SER A 23 -28.49 -17.14 11.15
CA SER A 23 -27.24 -16.66 10.55
C SER A 23 -26.20 -17.76 10.38
N GLU A 24 -26.13 -18.74 11.30
CA GLU A 24 -25.17 -19.86 11.22
C GLU A 24 -25.53 -20.86 10.11
N SER A 25 -26.81 -21.00 9.77
CA SER A 25 -27.31 -21.96 8.75
C SER A 25 -26.88 -21.70 7.29
N ILE A 26 -26.32 -20.52 7.00
CA ILE A 26 -25.99 -20.07 5.63
C ILE A 26 -24.49 -20.30 5.31
N LEU A 27 -23.64 -20.45 6.33
CA LEU A 27 -22.20 -20.63 6.15
C LEU A 27 -21.85 -22.08 5.80
N PRO A 28 -20.92 -22.32 4.86
CA PRO A 28 -20.50 -23.67 4.49
C PRO A 28 -19.76 -24.36 5.63
N ASP A 29 -19.97 -25.67 5.83
CA ASP A 29 -19.21 -26.49 6.78
C ASP A 29 -17.79 -26.75 6.26
N THR A 30 -16.99 -25.70 6.28
CA THR A 30 -15.59 -25.61 5.80
C THR A 30 -14.74 -24.94 6.89
N PRO A 31 -13.40 -25.10 6.89
CA PRO A 31 -12.53 -24.41 7.84
C PRO A 31 -12.76 -22.89 7.87
N GLU A 32 -12.92 -22.28 6.69
CA GLU A 32 -13.20 -20.86 6.53
C GLU A 32 -14.57 -20.50 7.10
N GLY A 33 -15.59 -21.32 6.85
CA GLY A 33 -16.93 -21.13 7.42
C GLY A 33 -16.92 -21.13 8.95
N LYS A 34 -16.22 -22.08 9.56
CA LYS A 34 -16.09 -22.18 11.04
C LYS A 34 -15.36 -20.97 11.63
N LEU A 35 -14.30 -20.52 10.96
CA LEU A 35 -13.57 -19.32 11.35
C LEU A 35 -14.48 -18.09 11.31
N VAL A 36 -15.27 -17.94 10.23
CA VAL A 36 -16.20 -16.81 10.07
C VAL A 36 -17.32 -16.83 11.11
N VAL A 37 -17.89 -17.99 11.44
CA VAL A 37 -18.84 -18.12 12.57
C VAL A 37 -18.21 -17.62 13.86
N THR A 38 -17.00 -18.08 14.16
CA THR A 38 -16.27 -17.70 15.38
C THR A 38 -15.99 -16.19 15.40
N TYR A 39 -15.59 -15.61 14.26
CA TYR A 39 -15.38 -14.17 14.14
C TYR A 39 -16.67 -13.37 14.36
N LEU A 40 -17.77 -13.71 13.68
CA LEU A 40 -19.03 -12.99 13.80
C LEU A 40 -19.58 -13.05 15.22
N LYS A 41 -19.46 -14.20 15.89
CA LYS A 41 -19.83 -14.35 17.29
C LYS A 41 -19.01 -13.45 18.22
N ALA A 42 -17.69 -13.44 18.05
CA ALA A 42 -16.81 -12.55 18.81
C ALA A 42 -17.12 -11.08 18.53
N TYR A 43 -17.19 -10.69 17.25
CA TYR A 43 -17.47 -9.33 16.82
C TYR A 43 -18.81 -8.82 17.35
N ASN A 44 -19.90 -9.59 17.19
CA ASN A 44 -21.24 -9.17 17.60
C ASN A 44 -21.44 -9.18 19.12
N SER A 45 -20.57 -9.85 19.88
CA SER A 45 -20.64 -9.83 21.34
C SER A 45 -20.46 -8.42 21.92
N GLY A 46 -19.76 -7.52 21.21
CA GLY A 46 -19.36 -6.23 21.74
C GLY A 46 -18.33 -6.31 22.89
N ASP A 47 -17.92 -7.52 23.29
CA ASP A 47 -17.01 -7.76 24.40
C ASP A 47 -15.56 -7.75 23.93
N ASP A 48 -14.81 -6.78 24.44
CA ASP A 48 -13.40 -6.60 24.15
C ASP A 48 -12.55 -7.84 24.46
N ARG A 49 -12.93 -8.62 25.49
CA ARG A 49 -12.21 -9.83 25.86
C ARG A 49 -12.41 -10.93 24.82
N ALA A 50 -13.64 -11.18 24.41
CA ALA A 50 -13.98 -12.20 23.42
C ALA A 50 -13.31 -11.92 22.06
N VAL A 51 -13.27 -10.66 21.64
CA VAL A 51 -12.62 -10.26 20.37
C VAL A 51 -11.10 -10.36 20.46
N MET A 52 -10.50 -9.95 21.58
CA MET A 52 -9.06 -10.11 21.79
C MET A 52 -8.63 -11.58 21.77
N GLU A 53 -9.41 -12.44 22.42
CA GLU A 53 -9.18 -13.90 22.43
C GLU A 53 -9.29 -14.48 21.01
N PHE A 54 -10.29 -14.05 20.24
CA PHE A 54 -10.38 -14.41 18.83
C PHE A 54 -9.09 -14.07 18.08
N PHE A 55 -8.60 -12.83 18.18
CA PHE A 55 -7.41 -12.41 17.44
C PHE A 55 -6.14 -13.16 17.86
N ARG A 56 -5.99 -13.49 19.14
CA ARG A 56 -4.82 -14.23 19.63
C ARG A 56 -4.80 -15.68 19.16
N ASN A 57 -5.97 -16.31 19.09
CA ASN A 57 -6.07 -17.75 18.84
C ASN A 57 -6.28 -18.09 17.36
N ASN A 58 -6.87 -17.18 16.58
CA ASN A 58 -7.38 -17.48 15.23
C ASN A 58 -6.71 -16.66 14.12
N VAL A 59 -5.67 -15.87 14.41
CA VAL A 59 -4.90 -15.12 13.41
C VAL A 59 -3.53 -15.77 13.20
N ALA A 60 -3.10 -15.87 11.94
CA ALA A 60 -1.83 -16.49 11.59
C ALA A 60 -0.65 -15.68 12.19
N PRO A 61 0.42 -16.33 12.68
CA PRO A 61 1.59 -15.65 13.25
C PRO A 61 2.22 -14.60 12.34
N GLU A 62 2.30 -14.90 11.04
CA GLU A 62 2.78 -13.94 10.03
C GLU A 62 1.83 -12.73 9.90
N ALA A 63 0.53 -12.93 10.04
CA ALA A 63 -0.44 -11.84 10.03
C ALA A 63 -0.39 -11.02 11.34
N LEU A 64 0.00 -11.63 12.47
CA LEU A 64 0.23 -10.95 13.74
C LEU A 64 1.52 -10.13 13.75
N SER A 65 2.57 -10.56 13.03
CA SER A 65 3.80 -9.77 12.91
C SER A 65 3.62 -8.49 12.09
N ARG A 66 2.69 -8.50 11.12
CA ARG A 66 2.31 -7.32 10.33
C ARG A 66 1.37 -6.36 11.05
N ALA A 67 0.51 -6.89 11.93
CA ALA A 67 -0.37 -6.10 12.78
C ALA A 67 -0.74 -6.92 14.02
N SER A 68 -0.38 -6.43 15.21
CA SER A 68 -0.57 -7.14 16.46
C SER A 68 -2.06 -7.35 16.81
N ALA A 69 -2.35 -8.23 17.77
CA ALA A 69 -3.71 -8.42 18.26
C ALA A 69 -4.28 -7.11 18.84
N GLU A 70 -3.44 -6.30 19.49
CA GLU A 70 -3.80 -5.02 20.09
C GLU A 70 -4.10 -3.93 19.02
N GLU A 71 -3.33 -3.90 17.93
CA GLU A 71 -3.61 -3.00 16.80
C GLU A 71 -4.91 -3.39 16.10
N ARG A 72 -5.15 -4.70 15.93
CA ARG A 72 -6.41 -5.23 15.38
C ARG A 72 -7.59 -4.93 16.29
N MET A 73 -7.39 -5.00 17.61
CA MET A 73 -8.40 -4.62 18.59
C MET A 73 -8.80 -3.14 18.47
N THR A 74 -7.82 -2.26 18.26
CA THR A 74 -8.08 -0.83 18.02
C THR A 74 -8.92 -0.62 16.76
N ARG A 75 -8.60 -1.33 15.67
CA ARG A 75 -9.39 -1.29 14.43
C ARG A 75 -10.79 -1.88 14.61
N TYR A 76 -10.93 -2.96 15.37
CA TYR A 76 -12.22 -3.53 15.74
C TYR A 76 -13.09 -2.50 16.45
N ARG A 77 -12.60 -1.82 17.49
CA ARG A 77 -13.38 -0.81 18.23
C ARG A 77 -13.85 0.31 17.31
N GLN A 78 -12.98 0.79 16.42
CA GLN A 78 -13.35 1.79 15.42
C GLN A 78 -14.43 1.26 14.47
N LEU A 79 -14.30 0.02 14.02
CA LEU A 79 -15.25 -0.61 13.11
C LEU A 79 -16.60 -0.86 13.78
N TYR A 80 -16.63 -1.41 14.99
CA TYR A 80 -17.85 -1.66 15.77
C TYR A 80 -18.55 -0.36 16.16
N ASN A 81 -17.81 0.69 16.51
CA ASN A 81 -18.39 2.01 16.75
C ASN A 81 -19.10 2.55 15.50
N ARG A 82 -18.51 2.32 14.31
CA ARG A 82 -19.06 2.76 13.02
C ARG A 82 -20.22 1.89 12.53
N LEU A 83 -20.15 0.57 12.69
CA LEU A 83 -21.07 -0.39 12.07
C LEU A 83 -22.09 -0.99 13.06
N GLY A 84 -21.80 -1.00 14.36
CA GLY A 84 -22.58 -1.78 15.32
C GLY A 84 -22.55 -3.27 15.00
N ALA A 85 -23.58 -3.99 15.43
CA ALA A 85 -23.74 -5.42 15.15
C ALA A 85 -23.90 -5.70 13.64
N LEU A 86 -23.54 -6.91 13.23
CA LEU A 86 -23.58 -7.38 11.85
C LEU A 86 -24.54 -8.55 11.71
N GLU A 87 -25.45 -8.46 10.75
CA GLU A 87 -26.34 -9.55 10.37
C GLU A 87 -25.87 -10.16 9.04
N LEU A 88 -25.54 -11.45 9.04
CA LEU A 88 -25.15 -12.14 7.81
C LEU A 88 -26.35 -12.22 6.83
N GLN A 89 -26.15 -11.73 5.62
CA GLN A 89 -27.17 -11.72 4.56
C GLN A 89 -26.90 -12.77 3.49
N ARG A 90 -25.63 -12.94 3.09
CA ARG A 90 -25.25 -13.84 1.99
C ARG A 90 -23.83 -14.33 2.15
N VAL A 91 -23.58 -15.55 1.71
CA VAL A 91 -22.23 -16.11 1.59
C VAL A 91 -21.90 -16.28 0.12
N PHE A 92 -20.69 -15.89 -0.27
CA PHE A 92 -20.15 -16.11 -1.61
C PHE A 92 -19.12 -17.23 -1.51
N ALA A 93 -19.35 -18.34 -2.22
CA ALA A 93 -18.37 -19.41 -2.32
C ALA A 93 -17.12 -18.89 -3.05
N SER A 94 -15.93 -19.14 -2.49
CA SER A 94 -14.66 -18.86 -3.16
C SER A 94 -13.86 -20.15 -3.34
N PRO A 95 -13.35 -20.43 -4.55
CA PRO A 95 -12.63 -21.67 -4.85
C PRO A 95 -11.17 -21.70 -4.36
N ASP A 96 -10.70 -20.72 -3.59
CA ASP A 96 -9.26 -20.42 -3.45
C ASP A 96 -8.71 -20.26 -2.01
N GLY A 97 -9.44 -20.71 -0.99
CA GLY A 97 -9.04 -20.60 0.42
C GLY A 97 -9.42 -19.25 1.05
N SER A 98 -10.40 -18.57 0.46
CA SER A 98 -11.03 -17.37 1.02
C SER A 98 -12.53 -17.58 1.20
N LEU A 99 -13.15 -16.84 2.13
CA LEU A 99 -14.60 -16.82 2.30
C LEU A 99 -15.09 -15.39 2.36
N ARG A 100 -16.08 -15.09 1.53
CA ARG A 100 -16.66 -13.75 1.42
C ARG A 100 -18.10 -13.77 1.89
N ILE A 101 -18.47 -12.79 2.69
CA ILE A 101 -19.82 -12.65 3.22
C ILE A 101 -20.34 -11.23 3.02
N LEU A 102 -21.61 -11.12 2.67
CA LEU A 102 -22.37 -9.89 2.76
C LEU A 102 -23.01 -9.82 4.14
N VAL A 103 -22.78 -8.73 4.85
CA VAL A 103 -23.42 -8.44 6.12
C VAL A 103 -24.20 -7.13 6.02
N ARG A 104 -25.33 -7.06 6.72
CA ARG A 104 -26.03 -5.82 7.00
C ARG A 104 -25.55 -5.29 8.34
N SER A 105 -25.12 -4.04 8.38
CA SER A 105 -24.71 -3.37 9.61
C SER A 105 -25.93 -2.80 10.34
N GLU A 106 -25.87 -2.77 11.67
CA GLU A 106 -26.88 -2.15 12.53
C GLU A 106 -26.91 -0.62 12.35
N LYS A 107 -25.74 0.02 12.27
CA LYS A 107 -25.58 1.48 12.24
C LYS A 107 -25.31 2.06 10.85
N ALA A 108 -25.00 1.21 9.88
CA ALA A 108 -24.62 1.61 8.53
C ALA A 108 -25.24 0.67 7.49
N GLY A 109 -24.96 0.91 6.20
CA GLY A 109 -25.47 0.09 5.10
C GLY A 109 -24.91 -1.34 5.07
N SER A 110 -24.98 -1.99 3.92
CA SER A 110 -24.40 -3.33 3.77
C SER A 110 -22.89 -3.26 3.55
N PHE A 111 -22.18 -4.31 3.98
CA PHE A 111 -20.72 -4.43 3.84
C PHE A 111 -20.36 -5.84 3.37
N VAL A 112 -19.28 -5.96 2.60
CA VAL A 112 -18.66 -7.23 2.24
C VAL A 112 -17.44 -7.45 3.12
N PHE A 113 -17.42 -8.56 3.84
CA PHE A 113 -16.27 -9.02 4.61
C PHE A 113 -15.62 -10.17 3.84
N GLU A 114 -14.31 -10.08 3.64
CA GLU A 114 -13.52 -11.10 2.95
C GLU A 114 -12.43 -11.62 3.88
N PHE A 115 -12.49 -12.92 4.15
CA PHE A 115 -11.59 -13.65 4.99
C PHE A 115 -10.65 -14.45 4.12
N GLU A 116 -9.35 -14.23 4.28
CA GLU A 116 -8.30 -15.09 3.72
C GLU A 116 -7.78 -15.99 4.82
N VAL A 117 -7.66 -17.29 4.54
CA VAL A 117 -7.38 -18.32 5.54
C VAL A 117 -6.18 -19.16 5.11
N GLU A 118 -5.38 -19.61 6.06
CA GLU A 118 -4.28 -20.55 5.77
C GLU A 118 -4.82 -21.79 5.03
N ARG A 119 -4.19 -22.16 3.91
CA ARG A 119 -4.60 -23.32 3.10
C ARG A 119 -4.37 -24.65 3.80
N THR A 120 -3.44 -24.68 4.75
CA THR A 120 -3.12 -25.84 5.58
C THR A 120 -3.60 -25.59 7.00
N GLN A 121 -3.76 -26.67 7.76
CA GLN A 121 -4.02 -26.56 9.20
C GLN A 121 -2.96 -25.67 9.87
N PRO A 122 -3.34 -24.84 10.85
CA PRO A 122 -4.64 -24.83 11.54
C PRO A 122 -5.72 -23.93 10.93
N HIS A 123 -5.59 -23.47 9.67
CA HIS A 123 -6.60 -22.63 8.99
C HIS A 123 -6.89 -21.31 9.73
N ARG A 124 -5.84 -20.58 10.15
CA ARG A 124 -6.00 -19.27 10.79
C ARG A 124 -6.26 -18.17 9.77
N MET A 125 -6.89 -17.09 10.24
CA MET A 125 -7.10 -15.88 9.47
C MET A 125 -5.76 -15.22 9.12
N VAL A 126 -5.48 -15.10 7.83
CA VAL A 126 -4.34 -14.36 7.29
C VAL A 126 -4.71 -12.90 7.10
N ARG A 127 -5.91 -12.64 6.56
CA ARG A 127 -6.36 -11.30 6.23
C ARG A 127 -7.87 -11.17 6.40
N LEU A 128 -8.29 -9.99 6.82
CA LEU A 128 -9.69 -9.55 6.80
C LEU A 128 -9.75 -8.23 6.02
N MET A 129 -10.60 -8.19 4.99
CA MET A 129 -10.94 -6.96 4.27
C MET A 129 -12.41 -6.65 4.49
N VAL A 130 -12.72 -5.36 4.65
CA VAL A 130 -14.09 -4.88 4.89
C VAL A 130 -14.35 -3.74 3.93
N ASP A 131 -15.24 -3.98 2.98
CA ASP A 131 -15.66 -3.00 1.97
C ASP A 131 -17.14 -2.65 2.16
N GLN A 132 -17.54 -1.42 1.87
CA GLN A 132 -18.96 -1.09 1.77
C GLN A 132 -19.56 -1.82 0.55
N ALA A 133 -20.72 -2.44 0.74
CA ALA A 133 -21.41 -3.15 -0.31
C ALA A 133 -22.15 -2.13 -1.20
N GLU A 134 -21.59 -1.90 -2.39
CA GLU A 134 -22.29 -1.26 -3.50
C GLU A 134 -23.00 -2.33 -4.34
N ASP A 135 -24.08 -2.01 -5.06
CA ASP A 135 -24.85 -2.97 -5.88
C ASP A 135 -23.97 -3.82 -6.82
N GLN A 136 -22.84 -3.28 -7.29
CA GLN A 136 -21.87 -3.99 -8.14
C GLN A 136 -20.95 -4.97 -7.40
N SER A 137 -20.82 -4.86 -6.08
CA SER A 137 -20.03 -5.78 -5.23
C SER A 137 -20.74 -7.12 -4.97
N LEU A 138 -22.07 -7.14 -5.15
CA LEU A 138 -22.94 -8.31 -4.96
C LEU A 138 -22.88 -9.31 -6.13
N SER A 139 -22.21 -8.96 -7.25
CA SER A 139 -22.14 -9.78 -8.47
C SER A 139 -20.84 -10.56 -8.65
N LEU A 140 -19.95 -10.60 -7.64
CA LEU A 140 -18.53 -10.93 -7.82
C LEU A 140 -18.18 -12.42 -7.90
N SER A 141 -19.07 -13.28 -8.41
CA SER A 141 -18.77 -14.68 -8.73
C SER A 141 -18.64 -14.99 -10.22
N ARG A 142 -18.73 -13.99 -11.11
CA ARG A 142 -18.42 -14.18 -12.53
C ARG A 142 -16.99 -13.73 -12.81
N LYS A 143 -16.13 -14.65 -13.30
CA LYS A 143 -14.93 -14.29 -14.06
C LYS A 143 -15.37 -13.27 -15.11
N ARG A 144 -15.08 -11.99 -14.89
CA ARG A 144 -15.45 -10.93 -15.82
C ARG A 144 -14.63 -11.13 -17.08
N ASN A 145 -15.27 -11.17 -18.23
CA ASN A 145 -14.52 -11.02 -19.47
C ASN A 145 -13.89 -9.61 -19.51
N ARG A 146 -12.94 -9.38 -20.40
CA ARG A 146 -12.20 -8.11 -20.43
C ARG A 146 -13.11 -6.89 -20.58
N ALA A 147 -14.20 -6.97 -21.34
CA ALA A 147 -15.13 -5.86 -21.52
C ALA A 147 -15.93 -5.58 -20.24
N GLU A 148 -16.41 -6.62 -19.56
CA GLU A 148 -17.11 -6.50 -18.26
C GLU A 148 -16.20 -5.94 -17.17
N LEU A 149 -14.92 -6.34 -17.17
CA LEU A 149 -13.92 -5.80 -16.25
C LEU A 149 -13.72 -4.30 -16.49
N VAL A 150 -13.52 -3.90 -17.75
CA VAL A 150 -13.34 -2.49 -18.12
C VAL A 150 -14.54 -1.65 -17.66
N GLN A 151 -15.77 -2.08 -17.97
CA GLN A 151 -16.98 -1.36 -17.56
C GLN A 151 -17.10 -1.19 -16.05
N ALA A 152 -16.78 -2.24 -15.27
CA ALA A 152 -16.83 -2.16 -13.82
C ALA A 152 -15.72 -1.27 -13.23
N VAL A 153 -14.53 -1.29 -13.83
CA VAL A 153 -13.43 -0.37 -13.47
C VAL A 153 -13.81 1.07 -13.75
N GLU A 154 -14.39 1.34 -14.92
CA GLU A 154 -14.87 2.69 -15.25
C GLU A 154 -15.94 3.16 -14.28
N ALA A 155 -17.00 2.39 -14.07
CA ALA A 155 -18.09 2.78 -13.19
C ALA A 155 -17.63 3.05 -11.75
N PHE A 156 -16.69 2.25 -11.24
CA PHE A 156 -16.13 2.43 -9.91
C PHE A 156 -15.21 3.64 -9.81
N ILE A 157 -14.34 3.89 -10.79
CA ILE A 157 -13.50 5.09 -10.74
C ILE A 157 -14.36 6.35 -10.95
N ASP A 158 -15.36 6.30 -11.83
CA ASP A 158 -16.29 7.40 -12.06
C ASP A 158 -17.07 7.76 -10.78
N SER A 159 -17.48 6.78 -9.96
CA SER A 159 -18.12 7.04 -8.67
C SER A 159 -17.16 7.73 -7.69
N LEU A 160 -15.88 7.30 -7.64
CA LEU A 160 -14.86 7.94 -6.81
C LEU A 160 -14.52 9.36 -7.30
N VAL A 161 -14.51 9.60 -8.60
CA VAL A 161 -14.30 10.93 -9.19
C VAL A 161 -15.47 11.85 -8.85
N ALA A 162 -16.72 11.36 -8.98
CA ALA A 162 -17.93 12.10 -8.61
C ALA A 162 -17.98 12.44 -7.11
N ALA A 163 -17.46 11.55 -6.26
CA ALA A 163 -17.29 11.78 -4.82
C ALA A 163 -16.09 12.66 -4.46
N ASP A 164 -15.31 13.13 -5.45
CA ASP A 164 -14.07 13.90 -5.26
C ASP A 164 -13.00 13.15 -4.45
N GLU A 165 -12.98 11.82 -4.57
CA GLU A 165 -12.06 10.93 -3.87
C GLU A 165 -11.02 10.27 -4.79
N PHE A 166 -11.07 10.53 -6.10
CA PHE A 166 -10.05 10.10 -7.05
C PHE A 166 -9.78 11.16 -8.13
N SER A 167 -8.50 11.34 -8.44
CA SER A 167 -7.99 12.14 -9.55
C SER A 167 -6.62 11.58 -9.90
N GLY A 168 -6.44 11.10 -11.12
CA GLY A 168 -5.28 10.29 -11.46
C GLY A 168 -5.34 9.57 -12.80
N VAL A 169 -4.42 8.63 -13.00
CA VAL A 169 -4.34 7.72 -14.15
C VAL A 169 -4.38 6.28 -13.64
N VAL A 170 -5.13 5.44 -14.35
CA VAL A 170 -5.22 4.01 -14.10
C VAL A 170 -4.81 3.27 -15.37
N LEU A 171 -3.89 2.32 -15.22
CA LEU A 171 -3.45 1.42 -16.26
C LEU A 171 -3.56 -0.03 -15.78
N ILE A 172 -4.15 -0.89 -16.61
CA ILE A 172 -4.20 -2.34 -16.41
C ILE A 172 -3.64 -3.01 -17.65
N ALA A 173 -2.64 -3.86 -17.46
CA ALA A 173 -1.94 -4.56 -18.52
C ALA A 173 -1.93 -6.06 -18.31
N LYS A 174 -1.89 -6.78 -19.44
CA LYS A 174 -1.65 -8.21 -19.49
C LYS A 174 -0.70 -8.51 -20.64
N ASN A 175 0.26 -9.41 -20.43
CA ASN A 175 1.25 -9.77 -21.45
C ASN A 175 2.04 -8.56 -21.97
N GLY A 176 2.47 -7.70 -21.04
CA GLY A 176 3.19 -6.46 -21.35
C GLY A 176 2.38 -5.40 -22.12
N SER A 177 1.08 -5.61 -22.36
CA SER A 177 0.24 -4.70 -23.15
C SER A 177 -0.93 -4.18 -22.31
N ALA A 178 -1.11 -2.86 -22.29
CA ALA A 178 -2.25 -2.24 -21.62
C ALA A 178 -3.55 -2.54 -22.37
N PHE A 179 -4.56 -3.03 -21.66
CA PHE A 179 -5.93 -3.14 -22.18
C PHE A 179 -6.89 -2.13 -21.55
N PHE A 180 -6.45 -1.45 -20.51
CA PHE A 180 -7.11 -0.30 -19.90
C PHE A 180 -6.06 0.76 -19.58
N HIS A 181 -6.26 1.99 -20.03
CA HIS A 181 -5.37 3.11 -19.75
C HIS A 181 -6.18 4.41 -19.84
N LYS A 182 -6.60 4.96 -18.70
CA LYS A 182 -7.51 6.10 -18.66
C LYS A 182 -7.12 7.09 -17.57
N ALA A 183 -7.30 8.36 -17.89
CA ALA A 183 -7.05 9.48 -17.00
C ALA A 183 -8.37 10.08 -16.49
N TYR A 184 -8.35 10.57 -15.25
CA TYR A 184 -9.52 11.00 -14.50
C TYR A 184 -9.20 12.25 -13.68
N GLY A 185 -10.17 13.15 -13.54
CA GLY A 185 -10.04 14.35 -12.72
C GLY A 185 -9.02 15.36 -13.25
N PHE A 186 -8.48 16.17 -12.35
CA PHE A 186 -7.64 17.32 -12.68
C PHE A 186 -6.17 17.10 -12.27
N ALA A 187 -5.26 17.40 -13.19
CA ALA A 187 -3.84 17.56 -12.90
C ALA A 187 -3.57 18.83 -12.09
N ASP A 188 -4.35 19.88 -12.37
CA ASP A 188 -4.36 21.15 -11.65
C ASP A 188 -5.82 21.57 -11.45
N ARG A 189 -6.29 21.51 -10.21
CA ARG A 189 -7.68 21.80 -9.81
C ARG A 189 -8.00 23.29 -9.97
N GLU A 190 -7.09 24.18 -9.57
CA GLU A 190 -7.30 25.63 -9.63
C GLU A 190 -7.43 26.11 -11.07
N ARG A 191 -6.58 25.60 -11.97
CA ARG A 191 -6.58 25.95 -13.40
C ARG A 191 -7.51 25.08 -14.24
N LYS A 192 -8.20 24.11 -13.62
CA LYS A 192 -9.07 23.14 -14.30
C LYS A 192 -8.37 22.38 -15.43
N ILE A 193 -7.09 22.09 -15.27
CA ILE A 193 -6.33 21.29 -16.24
C ILE A 193 -6.60 19.82 -15.97
N LEU A 194 -7.16 19.12 -16.96
CA LEU A 194 -7.48 17.70 -16.85
C LEU A 194 -6.21 16.83 -16.81
N ASN A 195 -6.29 15.72 -16.08
CA ASN A 195 -5.32 14.65 -16.21
C ASN A 195 -5.39 14.03 -17.61
N ARG A 196 -4.24 13.54 -18.08
CA ARG A 196 -4.07 12.80 -19.33
C ARG A 196 -3.24 11.54 -19.08
N PRO A 197 -3.25 10.57 -20.00
CA PRO A 197 -2.41 9.38 -19.87
C PRO A 197 -0.92 9.68 -19.66
N ASP A 198 -0.44 10.80 -20.20
CA ASP A 198 0.94 11.29 -20.09
C ASP A 198 1.18 12.25 -18.90
N THR A 199 0.20 12.40 -18.00
CA THR A 199 0.38 13.19 -16.78
C THR A 199 1.37 12.50 -15.84
N LYS A 200 2.35 13.25 -15.37
CA LYS A 200 3.37 12.80 -14.42
C LYS A 200 2.92 13.01 -12.99
N PHE A 201 2.96 11.94 -12.20
CA PHE A 201 2.59 11.94 -10.79
C PHE A 201 3.80 11.66 -9.93
N ASN A 202 3.80 12.21 -8.72
CA ASN A 202 4.82 11.91 -7.74
C ASN A 202 4.67 10.44 -7.30
N LEU A 203 5.76 9.66 -7.37
CA LEU A 203 5.74 8.23 -7.11
C LEU A 203 5.80 7.87 -5.63
N GLY A 204 6.09 8.83 -4.75
CA GLY A 204 6.32 8.58 -3.34
C GLY A 204 7.32 7.43 -3.13
N SER A 205 7.00 6.53 -2.21
CA SER A 205 7.87 5.40 -1.83
C SER A 205 8.08 4.32 -2.89
N ILE A 206 7.42 4.38 -4.06
CA ILE A 206 7.78 3.49 -5.18
C ILE A 206 9.25 3.69 -5.58
N ASN A 207 9.81 4.88 -5.38
CA ASN A 207 11.22 5.19 -5.70
C ASN A 207 12.23 4.26 -5.00
N LYS A 208 11.85 3.66 -3.86
CA LYS A 208 12.66 2.64 -3.16
C LYS A 208 12.95 1.42 -4.04
N SER A 209 12.02 1.06 -4.94
CA SER A 209 12.20 -0.06 -5.86
C SER A 209 13.38 0.20 -6.82
N PHE A 210 13.52 1.42 -7.35
CA PHE A 210 14.67 1.78 -8.18
C PHE A 210 15.98 1.77 -7.38
N THR A 211 15.97 2.26 -6.14
CA THR A 211 17.15 2.18 -5.25
C THR A 211 17.57 0.73 -4.98
N LYS A 212 16.61 -0.18 -4.76
CA LYS A 212 16.89 -1.61 -4.64
C LYS A 212 17.57 -2.16 -5.90
N VAL A 213 17.02 -1.89 -7.08
CA VAL A 213 17.61 -2.31 -8.36
C VAL A 213 19.03 -1.75 -8.51
N ALA A 214 19.26 -0.48 -8.20
CA ALA A 214 20.59 0.13 -8.29
C ALA A 214 21.62 -0.60 -7.42
N ILE A 215 21.28 -0.88 -6.15
CA ILE A 215 22.17 -1.58 -5.22
C ILE A 215 22.44 -3.01 -5.68
N HIS A 216 21.41 -3.74 -6.12
CA HIS A 216 21.58 -5.11 -6.62
C HIS A 216 22.38 -5.17 -7.92
N GLN A 217 22.20 -4.23 -8.85
CA GLN A 217 23.04 -4.14 -10.05
C GLN A 217 24.51 -3.85 -9.70
N LEU A 218 24.78 -2.97 -8.74
CA LEU A 218 26.14 -2.72 -8.26
C LEU A 218 26.75 -3.95 -7.59
N ALA A 219 25.98 -4.65 -6.77
CA ALA A 219 26.41 -5.91 -6.13
C ALA A 219 26.72 -7.00 -7.17
N ALA A 220 25.84 -7.19 -8.16
CA ALA A 220 26.03 -8.15 -9.24
C ALA A 220 27.27 -7.86 -10.10
N LYS A 221 27.64 -6.58 -10.23
CA LYS A 221 28.87 -6.13 -10.92
C LYS A 221 30.12 -6.18 -10.01
N GLY A 222 30.01 -6.71 -8.79
CA GLY A 222 31.12 -6.78 -7.83
C GLY A 222 31.60 -5.41 -7.31
N ARG A 223 30.81 -4.35 -7.50
CA ARG A 223 31.17 -2.97 -7.11
C ARG A 223 30.97 -2.71 -5.62
N LEU A 224 30.09 -3.48 -4.98
CA LEU A 224 29.88 -3.52 -3.53
C LEU A 224 29.47 -4.93 -3.12
N SER A 225 29.59 -5.25 -1.83
CA SER A 225 28.94 -6.42 -1.23
C SER A 225 27.73 -6.00 -0.40
N LEU A 226 26.69 -6.83 -0.36
CA LEU A 226 25.55 -6.62 0.53
C LEU A 226 25.94 -6.77 2.02
N ASP A 227 27.06 -7.42 2.30
CA ASP A 227 27.66 -7.55 3.63
C ASP A 227 28.67 -6.44 3.96
N ASP A 228 28.85 -5.46 3.08
CA ASP A 228 29.70 -4.31 3.38
C ASP A 228 29.07 -3.46 4.51
N PRO A 229 29.86 -3.03 5.50
CA PRO A 229 29.41 -2.03 6.46
C PRO A 229 29.27 -0.67 5.79
N ILE A 230 28.39 0.19 6.32
CA ILE A 230 28.24 1.58 5.86
C ILE A 230 29.62 2.27 5.81
N LYS A 231 30.46 2.09 6.83
CA LYS A 231 31.80 2.71 6.96
C LYS A 231 32.71 2.47 5.76
N LYS A 232 32.56 1.36 5.05
CA LYS A 232 33.38 1.05 3.85
C LYS A 232 33.12 2.04 2.71
N HIS A 233 31.86 2.45 2.54
CA HIS A 233 31.42 3.32 1.44
C HIS A 233 31.25 4.78 1.88
N LEU A 234 30.96 4.99 3.16
CA LEU A 234 30.75 6.30 3.79
C LEU A 234 31.60 6.38 5.07
N PRO A 235 32.93 6.58 4.96
CA PRO A 235 33.83 6.60 6.12
C PRO A 235 33.51 7.74 7.11
N ASP A 236 32.99 8.86 6.60
CA ASP A 236 32.63 10.04 7.40
C ASP A 236 31.17 10.00 7.91
N TYR A 237 30.55 8.82 7.97
CA TYR A 237 29.16 8.70 8.44
C TYR A 237 29.05 9.15 9.93
N PRO A 238 28.14 10.07 10.29
CA PRO A 238 28.17 10.73 11.61
C PRO A 238 28.07 9.80 12.81
N ASN A 239 27.18 8.81 12.77
CA ASN A 239 27.08 7.79 13.82
C ASN A 239 28.03 6.62 13.52
N GLN A 240 29.17 6.57 14.23
CA GLN A 240 30.17 5.53 14.04
C GLN A 240 29.70 4.11 14.42
N ASP A 241 28.80 3.99 15.40
CA ASP A 241 28.22 2.69 15.77
C ASP A 241 27.37 2.12 14.62
N ALA A 242 26.54 2.97 14.03
CA ALA A 242 25.78 2.63 12.84
C ALA A 242 26.70 2.33 11.64
N ALA A 243 27.75 3.15 11.46
CA ALA A 243 28.71 3.00 10.36
C ALA A 243 29.37 1.61 10.38
N GLU A 244 29.74 1.12 11.57
CA GLU A 244 30.46 -0.14 11.75
C GLU A 244 29.54 -1.38 11.76
N LYS A 245 28.33 -1.27 12.32
CA LYS A 245 27.43 -2.41 12.53
C LYS A 245 26.42 -2.61 11.41
N VAL A 246 25.90 -1.54 10.81
CA VAL A 246 24.88 -1.66 9.77
C VAL A 246 25.52 -2.10 8.45
N ARG A 247 24.95 -3.12 7.83
CA ARG A 247 25.33 -3.64 6.51
C ARG A 247 24.36 -3.16 5.43
N VAL A 248 24.81 -3.16 4.17
CA VAL A 248 23.97 -2.79 3.02
C VAL A 248 22.67 -3.61 2.98
N LYS A 249 22.71 -4.93 3.24
CA LYS A 249 21.52 -5.77 3.33
C LYS A 249 20.53 -5.33 4.40
N HIS A 250 21.01 -4.88 5.56
CA HIS A 250 20.12 -4.40 6.63
C HIS A 250 19.34 -3.14 6.21
N LEU A 251 19.90 -2.32 5.33
CA LEU A 251 19.21 -1.15 4.78
C LEU A 251 18.14 -1.56 3.76
N LEU A 252 18.44 -2.53 2.87
CA LEU A 252 17.51 -3.04 1.88
C LEU A 252 16.27 -3.68 2.52
N ASP A 253 16.49 -4.46 3.58
CA ASP A 253 15.50 -5.32 4.23
C ASP A 253 14.73 -4.62 5.35
N MET A 254 15.01 -3.33 5.59
CA MET A 254 14.42 -2.54 6.67
C MET A 254 14.74 -3.08 8.07
N THR A 255 15.93 -3.67 8.26
CA THR A 255 16.39 -4.27 9.52
C THR A 255 17.60 -3.54 10.12
N SER A 256 17.94 -2.35 9.62
CA SER A 256 19.14 -1.60 10.04
C SER A 256 19.07 -0.98 11.43
N GLY A 257 17.87 -0.69 11.95
CA GLY A 257 17.69 0.16 13.14
C GLY A 257 17.91 1.65 12.89
N ILE A 258 18.23 2.08 11.66
CA ILE A 258 18.31 3.52 11.31
C ILE A 258 16.90 4.09 11.23
N GLY A 259 16.65 5.16 11.98
CA GLY A 259 15.35 5.84 12.02
C GLY A 259 15.02 6.67 10.77
N ASP A 260 13.90 7.37 10.84
CA ASP A 260 13.40 8.21 9.74
C ASP A 260 14.02 9.63 9.74
N PHE A 261 14.07 10.26 8.56
CA PHE A 261 14.37 11.68 8.42
C PHE A 261 13.15 12.57 8.67
N PHE A 262 11.93 12.05 8.55
CA PHE A 262 10.73 12.80 8.95
C PHE A 262 10.73 13.02 10.47
N GLY A 263 10.87 14.28 10.87
CA GLY A 263 10.92 14.71 12.27
C GLY A 263 11.23 16.20 12.37
N ASP A 264 11.48 16.70 13.58
CA ASP A 264 11.61 18.14 13.85
C ASP A 264 12.64 18.83 12.95
N ARG A 265 13.81 18.19 12.73
CA ARG A 265 14.85 18.71 11.83
C ARG A 265 14.34 18.83 10.40
N TYR A 266 13.62 17.84 9.88
CA TYR A 266 13.03 17.93 8.55
C TYR A 266 11.96 19.02 8.48
N PHE A 267 11.06 19.12 9.46
CA PHE A 267 10.00 20.12 9.46
C PHE A 267 10.53 21.55 9.56
N ALA A 268 11.56 21.77 10.38
CA ALA A 268 12.24 23.06 10.51
C ALA A 268 13.15 23.42 9.32
N THR A 269 13.59 22.42 8.54
CA THR A 269 14.44 22.68 7.36
C THR A 269 13.61 23.28 6.22
N PRO A 270 14.02 24.44 5.65
CA PRO A 270 13.38 25.00 4.47
C PRO A 270 13.47 24.00 3.31
N LYS A 271 12.31 23.63 2.74
CA LYS A 271 12.20 22.46 1.84
C LYS A 271 12.96 22.66 0.53
N GLU A 272 13.07 23.90 0.08
CA GLU A 272 13.83 24.32 -1.10
C GLU A 272 15.34 24.11 -0.99
N LYS A 273 15.86 23.85 0.22
CA LYS A 273 17.28 23.53 0.47
C LYS A 273 17.60 22.05 0.36
N ILE A 274 16.59 21.18 0.28
CA ILE A 274 16.77 19.73 0.20
C ILE A 274 16.73 19.32 -1.28
N ARG A 275 17.90 19.23 -1.93
CA ARG A 275 18.05 19.05 -3.39
C ARG A 275 18.82 17.79 -3.79
N SER A 276 19.74 17.34 -2.94
CA SER A 276 20.60 16.18 -3.15
C SER A 276 20.34 15.10 -2.10
N ILE A 277 20.83 13.88 -2.34
CA ILE A 277 20.74 12.80 -1.34
C ILE A 277 21.47 13.18 -0.05
N ARG A 278 22.62 13.86 -0.15
CA ARG A 278 23.44 14.26 1.00
C ARG A 278 22.74 15.29 1.88
N ASP A 279 21.84 16.12 1.34
CA ASP A 279 21.10 17.13 2.12
C ASP A 279 20.16 16.49 3.16
N TYR A 280 19.80 15.22 2.99
CA TYR A 280 18.97 14.49 3.96
C TYR A 280 19.76 13.94 5.15
N LEU A 281 21.07 13.69 5.00
CA LEU A 281 21.87 13.02 6.04
C LEU A 281 21.87 13.79 7.38
N PRO A 282 22.05 15.12 7.43
CA PRO A 282 22.01 15.88 8.68
C PRO A 282 20.68 15.80 9.45
N LEU A 283 19.61 15.33 8.81
CA LEU A 283 18.28 15.23 9.43
C LEU A 283 18.14 14.03 10.38
N PHE A 284 19.00 13.02 10.25
CA PHE A 284 18.88 11.77 11.01
C PHE A 284 20.18 10.98 11.25
N ALA A 285 21.24 11.18 10.46
CA ALA A 285 22.36 10.23 10.39
C ALA A 285 23.24 10.18 11.66
N ASP A 286 23.14 11.17 12.55
CA ASP A 286 23.80 11.24 13.86
C ASP A 286 23.00 10.57 14.98
N LYS A 287 21.74 10.20 14.74
CA LYS A 287 20.87 9.61 15.76
C LYS A 287 21.30 8.17 16.10
N PRO A 288 21.08 7.71 17.35
CA PRO A 288 21.32 6.32 17.72
C PRO A 288 20.43 5.36 16.91
N LEU A 289 20.88 4.10 16.80
CA LEU A 289 20.06 3.03 16.26
C LEU A 289 18.88 2.75 17.20
N GLU A 290 17.70 2.54 16.63
CA GLU A 290 16.49 2.22 17.38
C GLU A 290 16.47 0.78 17.90
N PHE A 291 17.23 -0.10 17.24
CA PHE A 291 17.46 -1.50 17.63
C PHE A 291 18.75 -2.01 16.95
N ALA A 292 19.27 -3.14 17.43
CA ALA A 292 20.48 -3.73 16.85
C ALA A 292 20.25 -4.19 15.40
N PRO A 293 21.19 -3.97 14.46
CA PRO A 293 20.98 -4.34 13.07
C PRO A 293 20.73 -5.84 12.90
N GLY A 294 19.68 -6.19 12.17
CA GLY A 294 19.26 -7.58 11.93
C GLY A 294 18.38 -8.20 13.02
N THR A 295 18.17 -7.55 14.18
CA THR A 295 17.36 -8.12 15.28
C THR A 295 15.89 -7.66 15.28
N GLY A 296 15.51 -6.78 14.36
CA GLY A 296 14.16 -6.24 14.22
C GLY A 296 13.91 -5.72 12.81
N GLN A 297 12.67 -5.36 12.52
CA GLN A 297 12.28 -4.82 11.23
C GLN A 297 11.40 -3.57 11.42
N ARG A 298 11.81 -2.45 10.83
CA ARG A 298 11.06 -1.19 10.85
C ARG A 298 11.28 -0.41 9.57
N TYR A 299 10.18 0.03 8.98
CA TYR A 299 10.22 0.87 7.79
C TYR A 299 11.07 2.13 8.03
N SER A 300 12.06 2.37 7.16
CA SER A 300 13.00 3.47 7.31
C SER A 300 13.23 4.18 5.98
N ASN A 301 12.83 5.45 5.90
CA ASN A 301 13.26 6.30 4.80
C ASN A 301 14.74 6.68 4.92
N GLY A 302 15.24 6.88 6.14
CA GLY A 302 16.64 7.19 6.41
C GLY A 302 17.57 6.11 5.87
N GLY A 303 17.26 4.83 6.08
CA GLY A 303 18.03 3.72 5.52
C GLY A 303 18.15 3.77 3.99
N TYR A 304 17.11 4.20 3.29
CA TYR A 304 17.14 4.36 1.84
C TYR A 304 17.89 5.60 1.36
N ILE A 305 17.93 6.67 2.17
CA ILE A 305 18.85 7.79 1.93
C ILE A 305 20.29 7.29 2.00
N VAL A 306 20.64 6.47 2.99
CA VAL A 306 21.98 5.89 3.10
C VAL A 306 22.31 5.03 1.88
N LEU A 307 21.38 4.19 1.40
CA LEU A 307 21.58 3.45 0.14
C LEU A 307 21.83 4.37 -1.06
N GLY A 308 21.11 5.48 -1.17
CA GLY A 308 21.35 6.49 -2.21
C GLY A 308 22.77 7.07 -2.12
N ALA A 309 23.23 7.42 -0.91
CA ALA A 309 24.57 7.93 -0.69
C ALA A 309 25.66 6.89 -0.99
N ILE A 310 25.40 5.60 -0.72
CA ILE A 310 26.30 4.50 -1.11
C ILE A 310 26.38 4.37 -2.63
N VAL A 311 25.28 4.50 -3.37
CA VAL A 311 25.31 4.53 -4.84
C VAL A 311 26.24 5.65 -5.33
N GLU A 312 26.11 6.86 -4.78
CA GLU A 312 26.96 7.99 -5.16
C GLU A 312 28.44 7.73 -4.84
N ALA A 313 28.73 7.23 -3.65
CA ALA A 313 30.10 6.96 -3.22
C ALA A 313 30.78 5.85 -4.06
N VAL A 314 30.06 4.76 -4.34
CA VAL A 314 30.60 3.62 -5.10
C VAL A 314 30.84 3.99 -6.57
N THR A 315 30.02 4.87 -7.13
CA THR A 315 29.99 5.15 -8.58
C THR A 315 30.70 6.43 -8.97
N GLY A 316 30.84 7.39 -8.05
CA GLY A 316 31.38 8.71 -8.32
C GLY A 316 30.43 9.63 -9.11
N ILE A 317 29.18 9.23 -9.32
CA ILE A 317 28.15 10.03 -9.99
C ILE A 317 26.95 10.26 -9.07
N ASP A 318 26.20 11.34 -9.28
CA ASP A 318 25.02 11.61 -8.46
C ASP A 318 23.94 10.53 -8.65
N TYR A 319 23.16 10.31 -7.60
CA TYR A 319 22.15 9.24 -7.56
C TYR A 319 21.14 9.35 -8.71
N TYR A 320 20.72 10.56 -9.04
CA TYR A 320 19.69 10.78 -10.06
C TYR A 320 20.22 10.44 -11.45
N THR A 321 21.45 10.85 -11.76
CA THR A 321 22.12 10.45 -13.01
C THR A 321 22.31 8.95 -13.06
N PHE A 322 22.76 8.30 -11.97
CA PHE A 322 22.90 6.84 -11.95
C PHE A 322 21.58 6.13 -12.28
N VAL A 323 20.48 6.48 -11.60
CA VAL A 323 19.16 5.87 -11.82
C VAL A 323 18.67 6.13 -13.25
N ARG A 324 18.84 7.35 -13.78
CA ARG A 324 18.45 7.66 -15.15
C ARG A 324 19.17 6.76 -16.16
N GLU A 325 20.50 6.64 -16.05
CA GLU A 325 21.33 5.93 -17.03
C GLU A 325 21.26 4.40 -16.88
N ASN A 326 21.07 3.87 -15.67
CA ASN A 326 21.16 2.42 -15.40
C ASN A 326 19.79 1.75 -15.18
N ILE A 327 18.72 2.54 -15.02
CA ILE A 327 17.37 2.03 -14.77
C ILE A 327 16.38 2.61 -15.76
N PHE A 328 16.19 3.93 -15.78
CA PHE A 328 15.13 4.52 -16.61
C PHE A 328 15.38 4.32 -18.10
N LYS A 329 16.58 4.68 -18.60
CA LYS A 329 16.91 4.50 -20.02
C LYS A 329 16.89 3.03 -20.46
N PRO A 330 17.54 2.07 -19.76
CA PRO A 330 17.49 0.66 -20.15
C PRO A 330 16.08 0.08 -20.14
N ALA A 331 15.21 0.53 -19.22
CA ALA A 331 13.81 0.13 -19.19
C ALA A 331 12.93 0.88 -20.20
N GLY A 332 13.45 1.87 -20.95
CA GLY A 332 12.67 2.70 -21.86
C GLY A 332 11.71 3.67 -21.16
N MET A 333 11.96 4.01 -19.90
CA MET A 333 11.18 4.96 -19.10
C MET A 333 11.58 6.41 -19.42
N ASN A 334 11.22 6.88 -20.61
CA ASN A 334 11.76 8.11 -21.18
C ASN A 334 11.22 9.40 -20.56
N THR A 335 10.19 9.31 -19.73
CA THR A 335 9.53 10.47 -19.11
C THR A 335 9.69 10.52 -17.59
N THR A 336 10.21 9.45 -16.99
CA THR A 336 10.46 9.34 -15.56
C THR A 336 11.68 10.15 -15.15
N GLU A 337 11.51 11.00 -14.14
CA GLU A 337 12.58 11.88 -13.67
C GLU A 337 12.33 12.37 -12.23
N SER A 338 13.40 12.73 -11.53
CA SER A 338 13.34 13.49 -10.29
C SER A 338 13.45 14.98 -10.59
N TYR A 339 12.36 15.61 -11.02
CA TYR A 339 12.35 17.06 -11.27
C TYR A 339 12.56 17.84 -9.98
N GLU A 340 13.27 18.96 -10.08
CA GLU A 340 13.19 19.97 -9.03
C GLU A 340 11.82 20.66 -9.06
N LYS A 341 11.25 20.94 -7.89
CA LYS A 341 9.88 21.49 -7.77
C LYS A 341 9.77 22.87 -8.41
N ASP A 342 10.84 23.66 -8.37
CA ASP A 342 11.00 25.01 -8.91
C ASP A 342 11.46 25.05 -10.38
N LYS A 343 11.65 23.88 -11.02
CA LYS A 343 11.93 23.79 -12.45
C LYS A 343 10.67 23.40 -13.23
N PRO A 344 10.55 23.85 -14.49
CA PRO A 344 9.47 23.39 -15.38
C PRO A 344 9.48 21.87 -15.53
N ALA A 345 8.34 21.25 -15.29
CA ALA A 345 8.13 19.82 -15.51
C ALA A 345 6.85 19.66 -16.34
N PRO A 346 6.97 19.38 -17.66
CA PRO A 346 5.82 19.24 -18.53
C PRO A 346 4.87 18.17 -18.02
N ASN A 347 3.57 18.50 -18.00
CA ASN A 347 2.48 17.58 -17.66
C ASN A 347 2.59 17.02 -16.24
N ARG A 348 3.23 17.74 -15.31
CA ARG A 348 3.28 17.37 -13.89
C ARG A 348 1.96 17.72 -13.19
N ALA A 349 1.35 16.74 -12.53
CA ALA A 349 0.20 17.00 -11.65
C ALA A 349 0.65 17.72 -10.36
N LEU A 350 -0.18 18.64 -9.89
CA LEU A 350 -0.08 19.19 -8.54
C LEU A 350 -0.72 18.20 -7.56
N GLY A 351 -0.05 17.93 -6.45
CA GLY A 351 -0.60 17.09 -5.38
C GLY A 351 -1.55 17.89 -4.48
N TYR A 352 -2.64 17.27 -4.05
CA TYR A 352 -3.65 17.88 -3.19
C TYR A 352 -3.93 17.06 -1.94
N THR A 353 -3.97 17.74 -0.80
CA THR A 353 -4.24 17.17 0.51
C THR A 353 -5.41 17.87 1.20
N ARG A 354 -6.23 17.11 1.91
CA ARG A 354 -7.23 17.64 2.87
C ARG A 354 -6.72 17.56 4.32
N ARG A 355 -5.52 17.04 4.55
CA ARG A 355 -4.91 17.03 5.88
C ARG A 355 -4.77 18.47 6.40
N GLY A 356 -5.47 18.79 7.48
CA GLY A 356 -5.49 20.13 8.09
C GLY A 356 -6.74 20.97 7.78
N GLY A 357 -7.73 20.43 7.05
CA GLY A 357 -8.99 21.13 6.78
C GLY A 357 -10.03 20.26 6.05
N THR A 358 -11.06 20.91 5.51
CA THR A 358 -12.12 20.25 4.70
C THR A 358 -11.93 20.47 3.20
N SER A 359 -11.13 21.45 2.80
CA SER A 359 -10.84 21.79 1.40
C SER A 359 -9.52 21.19 0.93
N TRP A 360 -9.46 20.89 -0.38
CA TRP A 360 -8.19 20.50 -1.01
C TRP A 360 -7.23 21.67 -1.02
N GLN A 361 -6.00 21.43 -0.60
CA GLN A 361 -4.89 22.37 -0.69
C GLN A 361 -3.71 21.70 -1.38
N THR A 362 -2.94 22.47 -2.15
CA THR A 362 -1.74 21.92 -2.76
C THR A 362 -0.72 21.49 -1.71
N ASN A 363 -0.06 20.36 -1.92
CA ASN A 363 1.03 19.90 -1.06
C ASN A 363 2.38 20.55 -1.38
N TYR A 364 2.44 21.49 -2.34
CA TYR A 364 3.68 22.04 -2.90
C TYR A 364 4.69 22.55 -1.86
N GLU A 365 4.20 23.23 -0.81
CA GLU A 365 5.05 23.76 0.27
C GLU A 365 5.64 22.67 1.17
N THR A 366 5.06 21.47 1.17
CA THR A 366 5.54 20.34 1.98
C THR A 366 6.65 19.54 1.29
N LEU A 367 6.79 19.72 -0.03
CA LEU A 367 7.71 18.93 -0.85
C LEU A 367 9.12 19.50 -0.77
N PRO A 368 10.14 18.62 -0.60
CA PRO A 368 11.53 19.01 -0.79
C PRO A 368 11.74 19.52 -2.22
N ALA A 369 12.82 20.27 -2.47
CA ALA A 369 13.11 20.75 -3.82
C ALA A 369 13.22 19.59 -4.80
N LYS A 370 13.73 18.42 -4.41
CA LYS A 370 13.82 17.23 -5.26
C LYS A 370 13.43 15.98 -4.46
N GLY A 371 12.84 14.98 -5.13
CA GLY A 371 12.63 13.66 -4.52
C GLY A 371 13.96 12.99 -4.15
N SER A 372 13.94 11.96 -3.30
CA SER A 372 15.13 11.25 -2.82
C SER A 372 15.12 9.77 -3.18
N SER A 373 16.20 9.05 -2.87
CA SER A 373 16.29 7.60 -3.01
C SER A 373 15.29 6.81 -2.15
N ALA A 374 14.64 7.47 -1.19
CA ALA A 374 13.57 6.88 -0.38
C ALA A 374 12.18 7.17 -0.95
N GLY A 375 11.98 8.27 -1.67
CA GLY A 375 10.68 8.57 -2.23
C GLY A 375 10.61 9.91 -2.95
N GLY A 376 9.57 10.11 -3.75
CA GLY A 376 9.48 11.22 -4.68
C GLY A 376 9.69 10.73 -6.11
N GLY A 377 10.24 11.60 -6.97
CA GLY A 377 10.34 11.31 -8.40
C GLY A 377 8.96 11.36 -9.07
N TYR A 378 8.96 11.51 -10.39
CA TYR A 378 7.75 11.65 -11.18
C TYR A 378 7.76 10.68 -12.36
N SER A 379 6.62 10.05 -12.62
CA SER A 379 6.45 9.16 -13.78
C SER A 379 5.02 9.18 -14.31
N ILE A 380 4.85 8.58 -15.48
CA ILE A 380 3.56 8.24 -16.07
C ILE A 380 3.26 6.74 -15.87
N ALA A 381 2.01 6.34 -16.00
CA ALA A 381 1.61 4.95 -15.79
C ALA A 381 2.29 3.98 -16.78
N GLU A 382 2.48 4.43 -18.02
CA GLU A 382 3.15 3.64 -19.07
C GLU A 382 4.62 3.34 -18.75
N ASP A 383 5.38 4.31 -18.24
CA ASP A 383 6.78 4.07 -17.86
C ASP A 383 6.86 3.10 -16.68
N MET A 384 5.91 3.13 -15.76
CA MET A 384 5.84 2.12 -14.68
C MET A 384 5.50 0.71 -15.21
N LEU A 385 4.71 0.59 -16.29
CA LEU A 385 4.53 -0.69 -16.98
C LEU A 385 5.85 -1.13 -17.66
N ARG A 386 6.57 -0.22 -18.30
CA ARG A 386 7.87 -0.53 -18.91
C ARG A 386 8.89 -1.01 -17.87
N TYR A 387 8.86 -0.44 -16.67
CA TYR A 387 9.66 -0.90 -15.54
C TYR A 387 9.40 -2.37 -15.21
N THR A 388 8.15 -2.81 -15.12
CA THR A 388 7.82 -4.22 -14.82
C THR A 388 8.22 -5.15 -15.96
N ILE A 389 8.07 -4.71 -17.21
CA ILE A 389 8.53 -5.45 -18.39
C ILE A 389 10.06 -5.63 -18.34
N ALA A 390 10.80 -4.59 -17.99
CA ALA A 390 12.25 -4.63 -17.91
C ALA A 390 12.77 -5.52 -16.77
N LEU A 391 12.07 -5.55 -15.62
CA LEU A 391 12.32 -6.51 -14.54
C LEU A 391 12.06 -7.94 -15.00
N LYS A 392 10.92 -8.20 -15.67
CA LYS A 392 10.57 -9.53 -16.19
C LYS A 392 11.60 -10.05 -17.18
N ALA A 393 12.06 -9.19 -18.08
CA ALA A 393 13.02 -9.53 -19.12
C ALA A 393 14.47 -9.65 -18.61
N GLY A 394 14.73 -9.37 -17.33
CA GLY A 394 16.08 -9.37 -16.76
C GLY A 394 16.97 -8.22 -17.26
N VAL A 395 16.41 -7.24 -17.99
CA VAL A 395 17.09 -6.00 -18.38
C VAL A 395 17.49 -5.22 -17.13
N LEU A 396 16.61 -5.21 -16.13
CA LEU A 396 16.90 -4.73 -14.80
C LEU A 396 17.08 -5.92 -13.86
N TYR A 397 18.30 -6.09 -13.34
CA TYR A 397 18.60 -7.15 -12.39
C TYR A 397 17.98 -6.84 -11.01
N HIS A 398 17.13 -7.75 -10.55
CA HIS A 398 16.61 -7.80 -9.18
C HIS A 398 16.49 -9.28 -8.76
N PRO A 399 17.02 -9.70 -7.59
CA PRO A 399 17.08 -11.12 -7.22
C PRO A 399 15.68 -11.76 -7.12
N ASP A 400 14.68 -11.01 -6.65
CA ASP A 400 13.32 -11.53 -6.45
C ASP A 400 12.34 -11.11 -7.54
N ALA A 401 12.80 -10.83 -8.77
CA ALA A 401 11.91 -10.42 -9.86
C ALA A 401 10.77 -11.43 -10.13
N GLY A 402 11.00 -12.72 -9.85
CA GLY A 402 9.99 -13.78 -9.96
C GLY A 402 8.88 -13.74 -8.89
N GLY A 403 9.07 -13.01 -7.78
CA GLY A 403 8.06 -12.82 -6.73
C GLY A 403 7.05 -11.71 -7.01
N GLY A 404 7.24 -10.96 -8.10
CA GLY A 404 6.43 -9.79 -8.45
C GLY A 404 6.73 -8.56 -7.60
N LEU A 405 5.90 -7.54 -7.77
CA LEU A 405 6.11 -6.24 -7.14
C LEU A 405 4.79 -5.61 -6.73
N GLY A 406 4.54 -5.52 -5.41
CA GLY A 406 3.44 -4.74 -4.84
C GLY A 406 3.98 -3.60 -3.99
N VAL A 407 4.01 -2.38 -4.51
CA VAL A 407 4.57 -1.21 -3.82
C VAL A 407 3.63 -0.02 -3.88
N ALA A 408 3.39 0.56 -2.71
CA ALA A 408 2.66 1.80 -2.55
C ALA A 408 3.62 2.97 -2.27
N GLY A 409 3.32 4.13 -2.83
CA GLY A 409 3.92 5.40 -2.47
C GLY A 409 2.85 6.34 -1.95
N GLY A 410 2.94 6.74 -0.68
CA GLY A 410 1.90 7.54 -0.03
C GLY A 410 2.47 8.63 0.86
N ALA A 411 1.98 9.85 0.68
CA ALA A 411 2.16 11.00 1.57
C ALA A 411 1.01 11.99 1.30
N PRO A 412 0.81 13.04 2.11
CA PRO A 412 -0.20 14.05 1.80
C PRO A 412 -0.05 14.61 0.36
N GLY A 413 -1.09 14.51 -0.45
CA GLY A 413 -1.13 14.86 -1.87
C GLY A 413 -0.30 13.99 -2.81
N ILE A 414 0.20 12.84 -2.36
CA ILE A 414 0.96 11.87 -3.15
C ILE A 414 0.35 10.50 -2.92
N ASN A 415 -0.12 9.85 -4.00
CA ASN A 415 -0.53 8.47 -3.89
C ASN A 415 -0.31 7.70 -5.20
N ALA A 416 0.52 6.67 -5.13
CA ALA A 416 0.83 5.81 -6.25
C ALA A 416 0.82 4.35 -5.80
N PHE A 417 0.40 3.46 -6.69
CA PHE A 417 0.40 2.03 -6.47
C PHE A 417 0.85 1.31 -7.72
N LEU A 418 1.82 0.43 -7.58
CA LEU A 418 2.27 -0.50 -8.60
C LEU A 418 2.10 -1.92 -8.08
N ASP A 419 1.35 -2.72 -8.82
CA ASP A 419 1.12 -4.12 -8.51
C ASP A 419 1.34 -4.97 -9.76
N TRP A 420 2.37 -5.80 -9.74
CA TRP A 420 2.79 -6.63 -10.84
C TRP A 420 2.93 -8.08 -10.39
N ASP A 421 2.20 -8.96 -11.08
CA ASP A 421 2.27 -10.40 -10.93
C ASP A 421 2.95 -11.00 -12.18
N PRO A 422 4.20 -11.49 -12.06
CA PRO A 422 4.93 -12.09 -13.19
C PRO A 422 4.32 -13.41 -13.65
N SER A 423 3.63 -14.14 -12.75
CA SER A 423 3.06 -15.47 -13.04
C SER A 423 1.81 -15.37 -13.90
N ALA A 424 0.95 -14.38 -13.62
CA ALA A 424 -0.21 -14.04 -14.43
C ALA A 424 0.11 -13.12 -15.62
N ASP A 425 1.32 -12.54 -15.62
CA ASP A 425 1.77 -11.48 -16.52
C ASP A 425 0.86 -10.25 -16.51
N GLU A 426 0.43 -9.85 -15.32
CA GLU A 426 -0.53 -8.79 -15.10
C GLU A 426 0.08 -7.64 -14.31
N ALA A 427 -0.17 -6.41 -14.74
CA ALA A 427 0.25 -5.21 -14.05
C ALA A 427 -0.92 -4.25 -13.86
N ILE A 428 -1.05 -3.70 -12.65
CA ILE A 428 -1.94 -2.61 -12.30
C ILE A 428 -1.06 -1.44 -11.87
N VAL A 429 -1.22 -0.31 -12.55
CA VAL A 429 -0.57 0.95 -12.17
C VAL A 429 -1.67 1.98 -11.90
N VAL A 430 -1.66 2.53 -10.70
CA VAL A 430 -2.56 3.62 -10.34
C VAL A 430 -1.74 4.77 -9.79
N LEU A 431 -1.81 5.92 -10.45
CA LEU A 431 -1.11 7.13 -10.05
C LEU A 431 -2.15 8.22 -9.77
N ALA A 432 -2.18 8.78 -8.57
CA ALA A 432 -3.15 9.77 -8.16
C ALA A 432 -2.47 11.00 -7.53
N ASN A 433 -3.11 12.16 -7.68
CA ASN A 433 -2.64 13.42 -7.09
C ASN A 433 -3.47 13.87 -5.88
N LEU A 434 -4.07 12.90 -5.17
CA LEU A 434 -4.81 13.08 -3.92
C LEU A 434 -4.17 12.26 -2.78
N ASP A 435 -4.62 12.49 -1.57
CA ASP A 435 -4.17 11.76 -0.38
C ASP A 435 -4.36 10.22 -0.49
N PRO A 436 -3.50 9.44 0.17
CA PRO A 436 -3.79 8.06 0.52
C PRO A 436 -5.15 7.91 1.22
N PRO A 437 -5.97 6.90 0.88
CA PRO A 437 -5.66 5.74 0.03
C PRO A 437 -6.21 5.81 -1.41
N ALA A 438 -6.42 6.99 -2.02
CA ALA A 438 -6.97 7.15 -3.39
C ALA A 438 -6.50 6.11 -4.45
N ALA A 439 -5.21 5.97 -4.72
CA ALA A 439 -4.65 5.01 -5.68
C ALA A 439 -4.69 3.56 -5.19
N GLU A 440 -4.28 3.31 -3.94
CA GLU A 440 -4.27 1.97 -3.33
C GLU A 440 -5.66 1.33 -3.32
N ARG A 441 -6.70 2.09 -2.96
CA ARG A 441 -8.09 1.62 -2.96
C ARG A 441 -8.51 1.16 -4.36
N VAL A 442 -8.16 1.92 -5.39
CA VAL A 442 -8.47 1.57 -6.78
C VAL A 442 -7.72 0.33 -7.22
N ALA A 443 -6.41 0.27 -6.99
CA ALA A 443 -5.59 -0.87 -7.40
C ALA A 443 -6.04 -2.18 -6.71
N ARG A 444 -6.32 -2.13 -5.41
CA ARG A 444 -6.82 -3.29 -4.65
C ARG A 444 -8.17 -3.76 -5.17
N ARG A 445 -9.09 -2.84 -5.48
CA ARG A 445 -10.39 -3.18 -6.05
C ARG A 445 -10.24 -3.86 -7.42
N ILE A 446 -9.38 -3.33 -8.28
CA ILE A 446 -9.09 -3.92 -9.60
C ILE A 446 -8.52 -5.34 -9.45
N ARG A 447 -7.58 -5.54 -8.52
CA ARG A 447 -6.97 -6.85 -8.29
C ARG A 447 -8.00 -7.92 -7.89
N LEU A 448 -9.04 -7.55 -7.14
CA LEU A 448 -10.14 -8.46 -6.79
C LEU A 448 -11.02 -8.85 -8.00
N TRP A 449 -10.94 -8.13 -9.11
CA TRP A 449 -11.71 -8.40 -10.32
C TRP A 449 -10.91 -9.08 -11.42
N LEU A 450 -9.58 -9.10 -11.32
CA LEU A 450 -8.74 -9.85 -12.23
C LEU A 450 -8.84 -11.35 -11.92
N PRO A 451 -8.84 -12.22 -12.94
CA PRO A 451 -8.82 -13.66 -12.74
C PRO A 451 -7.49 -14.06 -12.09
N ARG A 452 -7.56 -14.81 -10.98
CA ARG A 452 -6.41 -15.52 -10.40
C ARG A 452 -6.06 -16.76 -11.23
#